data_AF-A0A836P5S9-F1
#
_entry.id   AF-A0A836P5S9-F1
#
_cell.length_a   1.000
_cell.length_b   1.000
_cell.length_c   1.000
_cell.angle_alpha   90.00
_cell.angle_beta   90.00
_cell.angle_gamma   90.00
#
_symmetry.space_group_name_H-M   'P 1'
#
loop_
_entity.id
_entity.type
_entity.pdbx_description
1 polymer ?
#
loop_
_entity_poly.entity_id
_entity_poly.type
_entity_poly.pdbx_seq_one_letter_code
_entity_poly.pdbx_strand_id
1 'polypeptide(L)'
;MPRSETVSATQPQLKAEFSLVPVAERLAWRNALSLHILKQMRGTDGRPLPRWKIEEQVRHMNMSLDSMILRGFDDPAALEHHFSGQGAHGNDYATSK
;
A
#
# COMPACT_ATOMS: atom_id res chain seq x y z
N MET A 1 24.45 29.04 11.02
CA MET A 1 23.37 28.02 11.07
C MET A 1 23.20 27.42 9.66
N PRO A 2 23.75 26.24 9.34
CA PRO A 2 23.31 25.47 8.18
C PRO A 2 22.57 24.21 8.68
N ARG A 3 21.59 23.59 8.02
CA ARG A 3 20.91 23.73 6.73
C ARG A 3 19.53 23.14 7.02
N SER A 4 18.45 23.84 6.68
CA SER A 4 17.15 23.19 6.59
C SER A 4 17.19 22.28 5.36
N GLU A 5 17.46 20.99 5.57
CA GLU A 5 17.20 19.97 4.56
C GLU A 5 15.70 19.95 4.31
N THR A 6 15.28 20.66 3.27
CA THR A 6 14.04 20.39 2.57
C THR A 6 14.13 18.95 2.07
N VAL A 7 13.63 18.01 2.87
CA VAL A 7 13.22 16.70 2.38
C VAL A 7 12.13 16.99 1.37
N SER A 8 12.52 17.20 0.12
CA SER A 8 11.62 17.09 -1.02
C SER A 8 10.93 15.75 -0.83
N ALA A 9 9.65 15.80 -0.47
CA ALA A 9 8.78 14.65 -0.34
C ALA A 9 8.50 14.09 -1.75
N THR A 10 9.57 13.69 -2.44
CA THR A 10 9.50 12.90 -3.65
C THR A 10 8.87 11.60 -3.21
N GLN A 11 7.62 11.36 -3.63
CA GLN A 11 6.96 10.09 -3.36
C GLN A 11 7.92 8.94 -3.72
N PRO A 12 8.12 7.98 -2.81
CA PRO A 12 9.11 6.92 -3.03
C PRO A 12 8.75 6.14 -4.30
N GLN A 13 9.77 5.84 -5.10
CA GLN A 13 9.57 5.08 -6.32
C GLN A 13 9.25 3.62 -5.98
N LEU A 14 8.05 3.16 -6.35
CA LEU A 14 7.60 1.78 -6.16
C LEU A 14 8.27 0.77 -7.13
N LYS A 15 9.44 1.10 -7.69
CA LYS A 15 10.16 0.27 -8.68
C LYS A 15 11.28 -0.57 -8.06
N ALA A 16 11.60 -0.33 -6.78
CA ALA A 16 12.64 -1.06 -6.07
C ALA A 16 12.00 -2.07 -5.10
N GLU A 17 12.62 -3.24 -4.98
CA GLU A 17 12.29 -4.23 -3.95
C GLU A 17 12.38 -3.59 -2.56
N PHE A 18 11.49 -4.00 -1.64
CA PHE A 18 11.42 -3.43 -0.29
C PHE A 18 12.74 -3.60 0.49
N SER A 19 13.45 -4.71 0.26
CA SER A 19 14.75 -5.00 0.88
C SER A 19 15.81 -3.95 0.55
N LEU A 20 15.74 -3.36 -0.65
CA LEU A 20 16.64 -2.32 -1.16
C LEU A 20 16.27 -0.90 -0.68
N VAL A 21 15.10 -0.73 -0.06
CA VAL A 21 14.65 0.56 0.47
C VAL A 21 15.36 0.87 1.79
N PRO A 22 16.01 2.04 1.95
CA PRO A 22 16.61 2.47 3.20
C PRO A 22 15.61 2.47 4.35
N VAL A 23 16.04 2.07 5.56
CA VAL A 23 15.15 1.92 6.73
C VAL A 23 14.33 3.19 7.01
N ALA A 24 14.96 4.37 6.88
CA ALA A 24 14.29 5.66 7.07
C ALA A 24 13.13 5.91 6.07
N GLU A 25 13.17 5.29 4.89
CA GLU A 25 12.20 5.48 3.81
C GLU A 25 11.15 4.37 3.75
N ARG A 26 11.36 3.24 4.42
CA ARG A 26 10.46 2.06 4.37
C ARG A 26 9.01 2.37 4.74
N LEU A 27 8.79 3.25 5.73
CA LEU A 27 7.44 3.66 6.11
C LEU A 27 6.77 4.48 5.02
N ALA A 28 7.49 5.44 4.43
CA ALA A 28 6.98 6.24 3.31
C ALA A 28 6.69 5.37 2.09
N TRP A 29 7.55 4.38 1.83
CA TRP A 29 7.39 3.43 0.74
C TRP A 29 6.14 2.57 0.91
N ARG A 30 5.93 1.99 2.10
CA ARG A 30 4.72 1.20 2.41
C ARG A 30 3.45 2.03 2.29
N ASN A 31 3.49 3.28 2.76
CA ASN A 31 2.38 4.22 2.59
C ASN A 31 2.07 4.49 1.12
N ALA A 32 3.10 4.72 0.30
CA ALA A 32 2.92 4.94 -1.13
C ALA A 32 2.36 3.70 -1.84
N LEU A 33 2.84 2.50 -1.50
CA LEU A 33 2.32 1.25 -2.06
C LEU A 33 0.87 1.01 -1.65
N SER A 34 0.53 1.24 -0.37
CA SER A 34 -0.84 1.15 0.14
C SER A 34 -1.78 2.06 -0.64
N LEU A 35 -1.38 3.33 -0.81
CA LEU A 35 -2.16 4.29 -1.59
C LEU A 35 -2.28 3.89 -3.07
N HIS A 36 -1.22 3.34 -3.65
CA HIS A 36 -1.21 2.87 -5.03
C HIS A 36 -2.23 1.75 -5.24
N ILE A 37 -2.16 0.71 -4.41
CA ILE A 37 -3.09 -0.43 -4.45
C ILE A 37 -4.53 0.04 -4.21
N LEU A 38 -4.79 0.81 -3.15
CA LEU A 38 -6.14 1.26 -2.80
C LEU A 38 -6.77 2.16 -3.87
N LYS A 39 -5.99 2.96 -4.60
CA LYS A 39 -6.49 3.78 -5.72
C LYS A 39 -6.89 2.94 -6.94
N GLN A 40 -6.25 1.79 -7.13
CA GLN A 40 -6.60 0.87 -8.21
C GLN A 40 -7.82 0.03 -7.88
N MET A 41 -8.08 -0.22 -6.59
CA MET A 41 -9.28 -0.95 -6.14
C MET A 41 -10.57 -0.23 -6.57
N ARG A 42 -11.60 -1.05 -6.79
CA ARG A 42 -12.96 -0.60 -7.07
C ARG A 42 -13.87 -1.03 -5.93
N GLY A 43 -14.84 -0.19 -5.62
CA GLY A 43 -15.95 -0.53 -4.75
C GLY A 43 -16.83 -1.60 -5.37
N THR A 44 -17.80 -2.08 -4.59
CA THR A 44 -18.79 -3.07 -5.02
C THR A 44 -19.68 -2.57 -6.16
N ASP A 45 -19.78 -1.25 -6.31
CA ASP A 45 -20.46 -0.53 -7.40
C ASP A 45 -19.59 -0.38 -8.66
N GLY A 46 -18.39 -0.96 -8.68
CA GLY A 46 -17.42 -0.84 -9.76
C GLY A 46 -16.76 0.53 -9.85
N ARG A 47 -17.05 1.46 -8.92
CA ARG A 47 -16.48 2.81 -8.92
C ARG A 47 -15.16 2.86 -8.15
N PRO A 48 -14.24 3.79 -8.49
CA PRO A 48 -13.07 4.04 -7.66
C PRO A 48 -13.45 4.34 -6.21
N LEU A 49 -12.64 3.87 -5.27
CA LEU A 49 -12.87 4.16 -3.85
C LEU A 49 -12.79 5.68 -3.59
N PRO A 50 -13.73 6.26 -2.83
CA PRO A 50 -13.68 7.67 -2.47
C PRO A 50 -12.48 7.93 -1.54
N ARG A 51 -11.95 9.16 -1.60
CA ARG A 51 -10.72 9.55 -0.90
C ARG A 51 -10.75 9.24 0.60
N TRP A 52 -11.84 9.55 1.30
CA TRP A 52 -11.97 9.31 2.74
C TRP A 52 -11.82 7.82 3.08
N LYS A 53 -12.35 6.93 2.23
CA LYS A 53 -12.29 5.48 2.42
C LYS A 53 -10.89 4.96 2.13
N ILE A 54 -10.19 5.54 1.15
CA ILE A 54 -8.77 5.25 0.93
C ILE A 54 -7.99 5.60 2.19
N GLU A 55 -8.13 6.82 2.70
CA GLU A 55 -7.41 7.32 3.89
C GLU A 55 -7.64 6.45 5.14
N GLU A 56 -8.87 6.00 5.36
CA GLU A 56 -9.23 5.07 6.45
C GLU A 56 -8.51 3.71 6.29
N GLN A 57 -8.44 3.19 5.05
CA GLN A 57 -7.89 1.87 4.77
C GLN A 57 -6.37 1.86 4.66
N VAL A 58 -5.69 3.00 4.50
CA VAL A 58 -4.21 3.07 4.38
C VAL A 58 -3.54 2.39 5.56
N ARG A 59 -4.01 2.62 6.80
CA ARG A 59 -3.38 2.03 7.99
C ARG A 59 -3.48 0.50 7.99
N HIS A 60 -4.62 -0.03 7.61
CA HIS A 60 -4.88 -1.47 7.56
C HIS A 60 -4.09 -2.14 6.43
N MET A 61 -4.03 -1.48 5.27
CA MET A 61 -3.23 -1.93 4.13
C MET A 61 -1.74 -1.99 4.49
N ASN A 62 -1.22 -0.98 5.20
CA ASN A 62 0.15 -1.00 5.67
C ASN A 62 0.45 -2.19 6.59
N MET A 63 -0.43 -2.55 7.52
CA MET A 63 -0.23 -3.71 8.40
C MET A 63 -0.22 -5.03 7.62
N SER A 64 -1.06 -5.12 6.59
CA SER A 64 -1.11 -6.27 5.69
C SER A 64 0.18 -6.39 4.88
N LEU A 65 0.66 -5.28 4.30
CA LEU A 65 1.94 -5.23 3.58
C LEU A 65 3.12 -5.61 4.48
N ASP A 66 3.16 -5.13 5.74
CA ASP A 66 4.20 -5.52 6.70
C ASP A 66 4.26 -7.03 6.90
N SER A 67 3.09 -7.63 7.09
CA SER A 67 2.97 -9.07 7.33
C SER A 67 3.41 -9.87 6.12
N MET A 68 3.13 -9.38 4.90
CA MET A 68 3.58 -10.02 3.65
C MET A 68 5.08 -9.87 3.44
N ILE A 69 5.63 -8.68 3.69
CA ILE A 69 7.07 -8.42 3.64
C ILE A 69 7.82 -9.34 4.61
N LEU A 70 7.33 -9.48 5.84
CA LEU A 70 7.92 -10.40 6.83
C LEU A 70 7.86 -11.88 6.41
N ARG A 71 6.95 -12.24 5.49
CA ARG A 71 6.84 -13.57 4.90
C ARG A 71 7.71 -13.74 3.65
N GLY A 72 8.48 -12.72 3.25
CA GLY A 72 9.39 -12.75 2.10
C GLY A 72 8.82 -12.19 0.81
N PHE A 73 7.67 -11.50 0.85
CA PHE A 73 7.14 -10.77 -0.32
C PHE A 73 7.68 -9.34 -0.32
N ASP A 74 8.80 -9.11 -0.99
CA ASP A 74 9.48 -7.82 -1.05
C ASP A 74 9.37 -7.11 -2.41
N ASP A 75 8.89 -7.80 -3.45
CA ASP A 75 8.61 -7.21 -4.76
C ASP A 75 7.25 -6.48 -4.77
N PRO A 76 7.23 -5.15 -5.03
CA PRO A 76 5.98 -4.40 -5.18
C PRO A 76 5.05 -4.97 -6.27
N ALA A 77 5.56 -5.52 -7.38
CA ALA A 77 4.71 -6.11 -8.42
C ALA A 77 4.00 -7.39 -7.92
N ALA A 78 4.69 -8.22 -7.13
CA ALA A 78 4.10 -9.40 -6.51
C ALA A 78 3.03 -9.02 -5.46
N LEU A 79 3.30 -7.97 -4.67
CA LEU A 79 2.33 -7.43 -3.71
C LEU A 79 1.10 -6.87 -4.44
N GLU A 80 1.28 -6.06 -5.48
CA GLU A 80 0.19 -5.56 -6.32
C GLU A 80 -0.62 -6.70 -6.95
N HIS A 81 0.04 -7.74 -7.46
CA HIS A 81 -0.65 -8.91 -8.03
C HIS A 81 -1.49 -9.64 -6.98
N HIS A 82 -1.01 -9.79 -5.75
CA HIS A 82 -1.76 -10.43 -4.68
C HIS A 82 -3.06 -9.66 -4.34
N PHE A 83 -3.00 -8.33 -4.29
CA PHE A 83 -4.18 -7.51 -3.99
C PHE A 83 -5.09 -7.26 -5.19
N SER A 84 -4.57 -7.29 -6.43
CA SER A 84 -5.36 -7.17 -7.65
C SER A 84 -6.02 -8.51 -8.05
N GLY A 85 -5.36 -9.64 -7.80
CA GLY A 85 -5.88 -10.99 -8.04
C GLY A 85 -7.06 -11.38 -7.14
N GLN A 86 -7.22 -10.74 -5.98
CA GLN A 86 -8.39 -10.90 -5.11
C GLN A 86 -9.61 -10.06 -5.54
N GLY A 87 -9.56 -9.38 -6.69
CA GLY A 87 -10.71 -8.68 -7.27
C GLY A 87 -11.91 -9.56 -7.68
N ALA A 88 -11.85 -10.88 -7.46
CA ALA A 88 -12.95 -11.81 -7.70
C ALA A 88 -13.42 -12.60 -6.46
N HIS A 89 -12.75 -12.47 -5.30
CA HIS A 89 -13.25 -13.05 -4.06
C HIS A 89 -13.76 -11.90 -3.21
N GLY A 90 -15.06 -11.62 -3.38
CA GLY A 90 -15.79 -10.68 -2.57
C GLY A 90 -15.55 -10.99 -1.10
N ASN A 91 -14.75 -10.15 -0.45
CA ASN A 91 -14.97 -9.64 0.89
C ASN A 91 -15.90 -10.51 1.78
N ASP A 92 -15.43 -11.70 2.18
CA ASP A 92 -16.10 -12.55 3.18
C ASP A 92 -16.02 -11.97 4.61
N TYR A 93 -15.57 -10.72 4.77
CA TYR A 93 -15.52 -10.03 6.06
C TYR A 93 -16.85 -9.38 6.49
N ALA A 94 -17.99 -9.75 5.91
CA ALA A 94 -19.30 -9.24 6.32
C ALA A 94 -20.43 -10.28 6.36
N THR A 95 -20.14 -11.56 6.64
CA THR A 95 -21.17 -12.48 7.15
C THR A 95 -20.69 -13.15 8.44
N SER A 96 -20.86 -12.44 9.55
CA SER A 96 -21.02 -13.07 10.85
C SER A 96 -22.16 -12.41 11.59
N LYS A 97 -23.30 -13.10 11.48
CA LYS A 97 -24.56 -13.02 12.24
C LYS A 97 -25.45 -11.80 12.08
#